data_AF-A0A953RSX6-F1
#
_entry.id   AF-A0A953RSX6-F1
#
_cell.length_a   1.000
_cell.length_b   1.000
_cell.length_c   1.000
_cell.angle_alpha   90.00
_cell.angle_beta   90.00
_cell.angle_gamma   90.00
#
_symmetry.space_group_name_H-M   'P 1'
#
loop_
_entity.id
_entity.type
_entity.pdbx_description
1 polymer ?
#
loop_
_entity_poly.entity_id
_entity_poly.type
_entity_poly.pdbx_seq_one_letter_code
_entity_poly.pdbx_strand_id
1 'polypeptide(L)'
;MTERIAETSPRFRARVAGVFEMLEGMTSAFGQVFVLGKLIVYGNAAATAANILGHQRLFWLGFVSSLIGVACHIAWILLFYYLFKPVNRSLSLLAAFVGLVVCAMQALTSLLYIAPLLILQGGSSVSAFTTEQVQGLAYVFLRLNAYAFDIDLVFFGLWCVLTGYLIFRSSFLPRILGVLLAIDGLGWVTYMVPPLATHLFPFIAAASALAEIPLQLWLVVMGVNAQRWEEQASAAGIRT
;
A
#
# COMPACT_ATOMS: atom_id res chain seq x y z
N MET A 1 14.82 -20.77 -8.06
CA MET A 1 13.54 -20.02 -8.13
C MET A 1 13.70 -18.65 -8.78
N THR A 2 14.81 -17.95 -8.54
CA THR A 2 15.17 -16.65 -9.14
C THR A 2 15.41 -16.70 -10.66
N GLU A 3 15.97 -17.79 -11.20
CA GLU A 3 16.17 -17.96 -12.67
C GLU A 3 14.85 -18.16 -13.43
N ARG A 4 13.86 -18.88 -12.88
CA ARG A 4 12.58 -19.12 -13.55
C ARG A 4 11.71 -17.86 -13.67
N ILE A 5 11.89 -16.89 -12.77
CA ILE A 5 11.24 -15.58 -12.91
C ILE A 5 11.86 -14.83 -14.08
N ALA A 6 13.18 -14.94 -14.31
CA ALA A 6 13.89 -14.27 -15.42
C ALA A 6 13.41 -14.71 -16.82
N GLU A 7 12.92 -15.96 -16.96
CA GLU A 7 12.40 -16.51 -18.22
C GLU A 7 10.92 -16.18 -18.51
N THR A 8 10.18 -15.62 -17.55
CA THR A 8 8.76 -15.27 -17.77
C THR A 8 8.61 -14.02 -18.63
N SER A 9 7.73 -14.09 -19.64
CA SER A 9 7.41 -12.97 -20.55
C SER A 9 7.12 -11.68 -19.77
N PRO A 10 7.67 -10.52 -20.19
CA PRO A 10 7.44 -9.23 -19.54
C PRO A 10 5.94 -8.89 -19.45
N ARG A 11 5.15 -9.32 -20.44
CA ARG A 11 3.69 -9.15 -20.43
C ARG A 11 3.02 -9.93 -19.30
N PHE A 12 3.47 -11.16 -19.03
CA PHE A 12 2.95 -11.97 -17.93
C PHE A 12 3.30 -11.32 -16.59
N ARG A 13 4.55 -10.87 -16.40
CA ARG A 13 4.96 -10.16 -15.18
C ARG A 13 4.11 -8.92 -14.91
N ALA A 14 3.85 -8.12 -15.95
CA ALA A 14 3.01 -6.93 -15.83
C ALA A 14 1.57 -7.26 -15.40
N ARG A 15 0.98 -8.33 -15.95
CA ARG A 15 -0.35 -8.78 -15.56
C ARG A 15 -0.40 -9.26 -14.11
N VAL A 16 0.58 -10.06 -13.71
CA VAL A 16 0.68 -10.54 -12.33
C VAL A 16 0.91 -9.37 -11.37
N ALA A 17 1.68 -8.36 -11.77
CA ALA A 17 1.87 -7.15 -10.98
C ALA A 17 0.53 -6.40 -10.76
N GLY A 18 -0.27 -6.21 -11.82
CA GLY A 18 -1.59 -5.59 -11.70
C GLY A 18 -2.58 -6.39 -10.84
N VAL A 19 -2.46 -7.72 -10.80
CA VAL A 19 -3.25 -8.56 -9.88
C VAL A 19 -2.81 -8.34 -8.42
N PHE A 20 -1.50 -8.28 -8.15
CA PHE A 20 -1.01 -8.02 -6.80
C PHE A 20 -1.32 -6.62 -6.31
N GLU A 21 -1.20 -5.60 -7.18
CA GLU A 21 -1.68 -4.23 -6.95
C GLU A 21 -3.16 -4.23 -6.53
N MET A 22 -4.02 -4.89 -7.30
CA MET A 22 -5.45 -5.00 -6.98
C MET A 22 -5.71 -5.67 -5.62
N LEU A 23 -5.04 -6.80 -5.36
CA LEU A 23 -5.23 -7.54 -4.11
C LEU A 23 -4.74 -6.74 -2.91
N GLU A 24 -3.61 -6.04 -3.05
CA GLU A 24 -3.09 -5.13 -2.03
C GLU A 24 -4.11 -4.04 -1.69
N GLY A 25 -4.58 -3.29 -2.68
CA GLY A 25 -5.52 -2.19 -2.46
C GLY A 25 -6.83 -2.66 -1.83
N MET A 26 -7.39 -3.78 -2.32
CA MET A 26 -8.62 -4.35 -1.76
C MET A 26 -8.46 -4.81 -0.31
N THR A 27 -7.37 -5.51 0.01
CA THR A 27 -7.17 -6.09 1.34
C THR A 27 -6.76 -5.06 2.37
N SER A 28 -5.97 -4.07 1.97
CA SER A 28 -5.60 -2.89 2.77
C SER A 28 -6.83 -2.02 3.09
N ALA A 29 -7.60 -1.64 2.06
CA ALA A 29 -8.82 -0.83 2.25
C ALA A 29 -9.89 -1.55 3.09
N PHE A 30 -10.04 -2.87 2.93
CA PHE A 30 -10.97 -3.64 3.77
C PHE A 30 -10.59 -3.55 5.25
N GLY A 31 -9.31 -3.74 5.58
CA GLY A 31 -8.85 -3.69 6.96
C GLY A 31 -8.85 -2.28 7.54
N GLN A 32 -8.04 -1.39 6.96
CA GLN A 32 -7.74 -0.06 7.49
C GLN A 32 -8.90 0.93 7.37
N VAL A 33 -9.70 0.83 6.30
CA VAL A 33 -10.77 1.81 6.05
C VAL A 33 -12.13 1.24 6.46
N PHE A 34 -12.52 0.09 5.91
CA PHE A 34 -13.87 -0.43 6.11
C PHE A 34 -14.09 -1.01 7.52
N VAL A 35 -13.22 -1.89 8.00
CA VAL A 35 -13.40 -2.50 9.33
C VAL A 35 -13.22 -1.47 10.43
N LEU A 36 -12.14 -0.68 10.41
CA LEU A 36 -11.94 0.37 11.42
C LEU A 36 -13.03 1.44 11.37
N GLY A 37 -13.45 1.87 10.18
CA GLY A 37 -14.52 2.84 10.01
C GLY A 37 -15.88 2.39 10.57
N LYS A 38 -16.11 1.07 10.68
CA LYS A 38 -17.31 0.51 11.33
C LYS A 38 -17.19 0.40 12.85
N LEU A 39 -15.99 0.15 13.36
CA LEU A 39 -15.79 -0.23 14.77
C LEU A 39 -15.37 0.94 15.65
N ILE A 40 -14.69 1.94 15.09
CA ILE A 40 -14.21 3.11 15.83
C ILE A 40 -15.33 4.14 16.02
N VAL A 41 -15.57 4.51 17.28
CA VAL A 41 -16.41 5.65 17.65
C VAL A 41 -15.50 6.81 18.05
N TYR A 42 -15.39 7.82 17.18
CA TYR A 42 -14.51 8.96 17.42
C TYR A 42 -14.84 9.67 18.74
N GLY A 43 -13.81 9.84 19.57
CA GLY A 43 -13.92 10.49 20.87
C GLY A 43 -14.49 9.60 21.99
N ASN A 44 -14.83 8.34 21.72
CA ASN A 44 -15.41 7.43 22.70
C ASN A 44 -14.65 6.09 22.76
N ALA A 45 -13.69 6.01 23.68
CA ALA A 45 -12.86 4.83 23.90
C ALA A 45 -13.68 3.62 24.39
N ALA A 46 -14.66 3.85 25.27
CA ALA A 46 -15.49 2.79 25.83
C ALA A 46 -16.39 2.14 24.76
N ALA A 47 -17.06 2.96 23.95
CA ALA A 47 -17.89 2.46 22.84
C ALA A 47 -17.05 1.74 21.78
N THR A 48 -15.87 2.28 21.45
CA THR A 48 -14.93 1.63 20.53
C THR A 48 -14.47 0.26 21.05
N ALA A 49 -14.10 0.18 22.33
CA ALA A 49 -13.72 -1.09 22.96
C ALA A 49 -14.86 -2.12 22.96
N ALA A 50 -16.08 -1.69 23.27
CA ALA A 50 -17.27 -2.54 23.22
C ALA A 50 -17.53 -3.07 21.79
N ASN A 51 -17.39 -2.21 20.77
CA ASN A 51 -17.53 -2.61 19.37
C ASN A 51 -16.49 -3.66 18.95
N ILE A 52 -15.22 -3.45 19.32
CA ILE A 52 -14.12 -4.39 19.02
C ILE A 52 -14.37 -5.74 19.70
N LEU A 53 -14.70 -5.75 20.99
CA LEU A 53 -14.96 -6.98 21.74
C LEU A 53 -16.23 -7.69 21.28
N GLY A 54 -17.23 -6.95 20.78
CA GLY A 54 -18.44 -7.51 20.18
C GLY A 54 -18.23 -8.06 18.77
N HIS A 55 -17.20 -7.61 18.04
CA HIS A 55 -16.94 -7.96 16.64
C HIS A 55 -15.51 -8.51 16.41
N GLN A 56 -14.99 -9.30 17.35
CA GLN A 56 -13.60 -9.77 17.31
C GLN A 56 -13.25 -10.51 16.02
N ARG A 57 -14.15 -11.33 15.47
CA ARG A 57 -13.92 -12.04 14.21
C ARG A 57 -13.71 -11.07 13.04
N LEU A 58 -14.50 -10.00 12.98
CA LEU A 58 -14.36 -8.97 11.95
C LEU A 58 -13.04 -8.21 12.12
N PHE A 59 -12.66 -7.89 13.37
CA PHE A 59 -11.39 -7.24 13.67
C PHE A 59 -10.19 -8.12 13.27
N TRP A 60 -10.21 -9.41 13.61
CA TRP A 60 -9.20 -10.37 13.16
C TRP A 60 -9.13 -10.49 11.63
N LEU A 61 -10.27 -10.52 10.95
CA LEU A 61 -10.30 -10.53 9.48
C LEU A 61 -9.66 -9.27 8.89
N GLY A 62 -9.90 -8.09 9.46
CA GLY A 62 -9.28 -6.84 9.02
C GLY A 62 -7.76 -6.79 9.27
N PHE A 63 -7.29 -7.40 10.36
CA PHE A 63 -5.85 -7.57 10.61
C PHE A 63 -5.20 -8.52 9.59
N VAL A 64 -5.79 -9.71 9.39
CA VAL A 64 -5.28 -10.71 8.45
C VAL A 64 -5.30 -10.18 7.01
N SER A 65 -6.35 -9.44 6.63
CA SER A 65 -6.40 -8.80 5.30
C SER A 65 -5.27 -7.79 5.14
N SER A 66 -5.02 -6.95 6.13
CA SER A 66 -3.93 -5.97 6.09
C SER A 66 -2.56 -6.65 5.89
N LEU A 67 -2.31 -7.77 6.57
CA LEU A 67 -1.10 -8.58 6.40
C LEU A 67 -0.96 -9.21 5.00
N ILE A 68 -2.07 -9.70 4.44
CA ILE A 68 -2.09 -10.20 3.06
C ILE A 68 -1.75 -9.05 2.08
N GLY A 69 -2.25 -7.85 2.35
CA GLY A 69 -1.91 -6.64 1.61
C GLY A 69 -0.41 -6.40 1.55
N VAL A 70 0.28 -6.43 2.71
CA VAL A 70 1.74 -6.28 2.78
C VAL A 70 2.46 -7.31 1.89
N ALA A 71 2.06 -8.58 1.94
CA ALA A 71 2.68 -9.62 1.12
C ALA A 71 2.45 -9.38 -0.39
N CYS A 72 1.26 -8.92 -0.76
CA CYS A 72 0.92 -8.56 -2.13
C CYS A 72 1.74 -7.35 -2.61
N HIS A 73 1.92 -6.34 -1.76
CA HIS A 73 2.74 -5.16 -2.06
C HIS A 73 4.20 -5.54 -2.33
N ILE A 74 4.79 -6.41 -1.50
CA ILE A 74 6.17 -6.90 -1.71
C ILE A 74 6.30 -7.57 -3.08
N ALA A 75 5.34 -8.43 -3.45
CA ALA A 75 5.33 -9.09 -4.76
C ALA A 75 5.19 -8.07 -5.90
N TRP A 76 4.32 -7.08 -5.73
CA TRP A 76 4.11 -6.00 -6.68
C TRP A 76 5.39 -5.19 -6.93
N ILE A 77 6.07 -4.75 -5.87
CA ILE A 77 7.35 -4.03 -5.94
C ILE A 77 8.41 -4.85 -6.67
N LEU A 78 8.53 -6.14 -6.35
CA LEU A 78 9.52 -7.00 -6.98
C LEU A 78 9.27 -7.13 -8.49
N LEU A 79 8.01 -7.30 -8.89
CA LEU A 79 7.63 -7.38 -10.31
C LEU A 79 7.89 -6.06 -11.03
N PHE A 80 7.56 -4.93 -10.41
CA PHE A 80 7.85 -3.61 -10.96
C PHE A 80 9.35 -3.33 -11.07
N TYR A 81 10.16 -3.74 -10.09
CA TYR A 81 11.61 -3.65 -10.18
C TYR A 81 12.13 -4.35 -11.43
N TYR A 82 11.75 -5.60 -11.67
CA TYR A 82 12.19 -6.35 -12.85
C TYR A 82 11.62 -5.77 -14.15
N LEU A 83 10.40 -5.25 -14.12
CA LEU A 83 9.75 -4.65 -15.30
C LEU A 83 10.43 -3.34 -15.71
N PHE A 84 10.82 -2.49 -14.75
CA PHE A 84 11.39 -1.17 -15.02
C PHE A 84 12.93 -1.11 -15.00
N LYS A 85 13.61 -2.18 -14.55
CA LYS A 85 15.08 -2.29 -14.60
C LYS A 85 15.68 -1.90 -15.96
N PRO A 86 15.09 -2.27 -17.13
CA PRO A 86 15.53 -1.79 -18.45
C PRO A 86 15.44 -0.28 -18.68
N VAL A 87 14.53 0.41 -18.01
CA VAL A 87 14.33 1.85 -18.15
C VAL A 87 15.44 2.61 -17.44
N ASN A 88 15.66 2.29 -16.17
CA ASN A 88 16.76 2.81 -15.36
C ASN A 88 16.96 1.93 -14.13
N ARG A 89 18.10 1.22 -14.05
CA ARG A 89 18.39 0.29 -12.96
C ARG A 89 18.46 0.97 -11.60
N SER A 90 19.12 2.12 -11.50
CA SER A 90 19.31 2.84 -10.23
C SER A 90 18.00 3.38 -9.71
N LEU A 91 17.17 3.96 -10.59
CA LEU A 91 15.88 4.52 -10.20
C LEU A 91 14.85 3.42 -9.88
N SER A 92 14.87 2.30 -10.61
CA SER A 92 14.05 1.14 -10.28
C SER A 92 14.44 0.54 -8.93
N LEU A 93 15.74 0.52 -8.61
CA LEU A 93 16.23 0.06 -7.31
C LEU A 93 15.82 1.03 -6.20
N LEU A 94 15.92 2.34 -6.42
CA LEU A 94 15.43 3.36 -5.48
C LEU A 94 13.93 3.21 -5.23
N ALA A 95 13.13 3.05 -6.28
CA ALA A 95 11.69 2.78 -6.15
C ALA A 95 11.45 1.49 -5.33
N ALA A 96 12.20 0.42 -5.58
CA ALA A 96 12.07 -0.81 -4.79
C ALA A 96 12.39 -0.61 -3.30
N PHE A 97 13.45 0.15 -2.97
CA PHE A 97 13.78 0.47 -1.58
C PHE A 97 12.71 1.33 -0.90
N VAL A 98 12.20 2.36 -1.58
CA VAL A 98 11.10 3.18 -1.06
C VAL A 98 9.86 2.31 -0.85
N GLY A 99 9.52 1.44 -1.81
CA GLY A 99 8.41 0.50 -1.67
C GLY A 99 8.58 -0.48 -0.50
N LEU A 100 9.81 -0.92 -0.20
CA LEU A 100 10.06 -1.74 1.00
C LEU A 100 9.84 -0.96 2.30
N VAL A 101 10.11 0.35 2.32
CA VAL A 101 9.76 1.22 3.46
C VAL A 101 8.24 1.31 3.60
N VAL A 102 7.49 1.42 2.50
CA VAL A 102 6.02 1.33 2.50
C VAL A 102 5.57 0.01 3.12
N CYS A 103 6.08 -1.13 2.64
CA CYS A 103 5.72 -2.43 3.21
C CYS A 103 6.04 -2.55 4.71
N ALA A 104 7.16 -1.97 5.16
CA ALA A 104 7.51 -1.94 6.58
C ALA A 104 6.55 -1.07 7.40
N MET A 105 6.14 0.08 6.87
CA MET A 105 5.14 0.96 7.49
C MET A 105 3.76 0.31 7.53
N GLN A 106 3.34 -0.39 6.47
CA GLN A 106 2.10 -1.19 6.47
C GLN A 106 2.14 -2.33 7.49
N ALA A 107 3.28 -3.01 7.65
CA ALA A 107 3.46 -4.04 8.68
C ALA A 107 3.38 -3.46 10.10
N LEU A 108 4.01 -2.31 10.34
CA LEU A 108 3.89 -1.56 11.59
C LEU A 108 2.44 -1.15 11.86
N THR A 109 1.76 -0.64 10.83
CA THR A 109 0.34 -0.26 10.91
C THR A 109 -0.53 -1.46 11.24
N SER A 110 -0.24 -2.64 10.69
CA SER A 110 -0.92 -3.90 11.03
C SER A 110 -0.67 -4.36 12.48
N LEU A 111 0.54 -4.13 13.02
CA LEU A 111 0.82 -4.38 14.44
C LEU A 111 0.00 -3.45 15.35
N LEU A 112 -0.02 -2.15 15.01
CA LEU A 112 -0.82 -1.16 15.74
C LEU A 112 -2.33 -1.42 15.59
N TYR A 113 -2.74 -2.02 14.47
CA TYR A 113 -4.12 -2.44 14.23
C TYR A 113 -4.56 -3.53 15.20
N ILE A 114 -3.75 -4.57 15.44
CA ILE A 114 -4.17 -5.70 16.30
C ILE A 114 -4.02 -5.39 17.80
N ALA A 115 -3.12 -4.47 18.16
CA ALA A 115 -2.81 -4.10 19.54
C ALA A 115 -4.04 -3.78 20.44
N PRO A 116 -5.05 -3.01 20.00
CA PRO A 116 -6.24 -2.71 20.79
C PRO A 116 -6.96 -3.97 21.28
N LEU A 117 -7.12 -4.98 20.41
CA LEU A 117 -7.76 -6.23 20.79
C LEU A 117 -6.93 -7.01 21.81
N LEU A 118 -5.60 -7.08 21.60
CA LEU A 118 -4.69 -7.76 22.54
C LEU A 118 -4.67 -7.08 23.91
N ILE A 119 -4.73 -5.75 23.96
CA ILE A 119 -4.76 -4.97 25.20
C ILE A 119 -6.09 -5.18 25.94
N LEU A 120 -7.22 -5.10 25.23
CA LEU A 120 -8.55 -5.33 25.80
C LEU A 120 -8.73 -6.76 26.33
N GLN A 121 -8.00 -7.73 25.76
CA GLN A 121 -8.00 -9.14 26.19
C GLN A 121 -6.80 -9.50 27.08
N GLY A 122 -6.03 -8.52 27.54
CA GLY A 122 -4.76 -8.76 28.24
C GLY A 122 -4.88 -9.46 29.59
N GLY A 123 -6.09 -9.55 30.17
CA GLY A 123 -6.33 -10.25 31.44
C GLY A 123 -5.37 -9.81 32.54
N SER A 124 -4.62 -10.76 33.11
CA SER A 124 -3.62 -10.47 34.15
C SER A 124 -2.46 -9.57 33.69
N SER A 125 -2.14 -9.53 32.39
CA SER A 125 -1.05 -8.69 31.86
C SER A 125 -1.35 -7.19 31.95
N VAL A 126 -2.61 -6.80 32.12
CA VAL A 126 -3.05 -5.40 32.26
C VAL A 126 -3.72 -5.14 33.61
N SER A 127 -3.57 -6.04 34.58
CA SER A 127 -4.27 -5.95 35.89
C SER A 127 -3.89 -4.74 36.74
N ALA A 128 -2.78 -4.07 36.40
CA ALA A 128 -2.36 -2.82 37.05
C ALA A 128 -3.19 -1.60 36.60
N PHE A 129 -3.95 -1.71 35.49
CA PHE A 129 -4.77 -0.65 34.92
C PHE A 129 -6.25 -0.84 35.27
N THR A 130 -6.98 0.26 35.42
CA THR A 130 -8.46 0.21 35.47
C THR A 130 -9.04 -0.10 34.10
N THR A 131 -10.31 -0.49 34.04
CA THR A 131 -10.99 -0.79 32.77
C THR A 131 -10.98 0.43 31.84
N GLU A 132 -11.21 1.62 32.37
CA GLU A 132 -11.20 2.88 31.61
C GLU A 132 -9.80 3.17 31.05
N GLN A 133 -8.75 2.89 31.83
CA GLN A 133 -7.36 3.06 31.39
C GLN A 133 -7.01 2.08 30.26
N VAL A 134 -7.45 0.82 30.35
CA VAL A 134 -7.23 -0.19 29.28
C VAL A 134 -7.96 0.23 27.99
N GLN A 135 -9.21 0.69 28.09
CA GLN A 135 -9.97 1.20 26.95
C GLN A 135 -9.30 2.43 26.33
N GLY A 136 -8.85 3.38 27.15
CA GLY A 136 -8.10 4.55 26.71
C GLY A 136 -6.80 4.17 26.00
N LEU A 137 -6.05 3.21 26.54
CA LEU A 137 -4.82 2.71 25.92
C LEU A 137 -5.09 2.05 24.56
N ALA A 138 -6.11 1.20 24.47
CA ALA A 138 -6.53 0.59 23.21
C ALA A 138 -6.89 1.67 22.16
N TYR A 139 -7.59 2.74 22.58
CA TYR A 139 -7.90 3.87 21.71
C TYR A 139 -6.65 4.65 21.27
N VAL A 140 -5.66 4.84 22.14
CA VAL A 140 -4.38 5.45 21.77
C VAL A 140 -3.66 4.64 20.68
N PHE A 141 -3.64 3.31 20.78
CA PHE A 141 -3.04 2.47 19.73
C PHE A 141 -3.76 2.59 18.38
N LEU A 142 -5.09 2.74 18.37
CA LEU A 142 -5.83 3.04 17.13
C LEU A 142 -5.46 4.41 16.55
N ARG A 143 -5.23 5.41 17.40
CA ARG A 143 -4.77 6.73 16.95
C ARG A 143 -3.35 6.67 16.39
N LEU A 144 -2.47 5.91 17.01
CA LEU A 144 -1.12 5.67 16.49
C LEU A 144 -1.16 4.90 15.17
N ASN A 145 -2.04 3.91 15.03
CA ASN A 145 -2.29 3.22 13.77
C ASN A 145 -2.68 4.22 12.65
N ALA A 146 -3.60 5.15 12.92
CA ALA A 146 -3.98 6.18 11.95
C ALA A 146 -2.81 7.09 11.54
N TYR A 147 -1.99 7.55 12.51
CA TYR A 147 -0.79 8.33 12.18
C TYR A 147 0.26 7.53 11.42
N ALA A 148 0.45 6.25 11.76
CA ALA A 148 1.35 5.38 11.03
C ALA A 148 0.88 5.14 9.59
N PHE A 149 -0.44 5.04 9.38
CA PHE A 149 -1.05 4.95 8.06
C PHE A 149 -0.87 6.26 7.26
N ASP A 150 -1.02 7.43 7.88
CA ASP A 150 -0.72 8.71 7.21
C ASP A 150 0.75 8.79 6.76
N ILE A 151 1.68 8.31 7.58
CA ILE A 151 3.10 8.24 7.23
C ILE A 151 3.35 7.23 6.09
N ASP A 152 2.67 6.08 6.12
CA ASP A 152 2.70 5.09 5.03
C ASP A 152 2.31 5.72 3.68
N LEU A 153 1.21 6.50 3.66
CA LEU A 153 0.76 7.22 2.47
C LEU A 153 1.81 8.19 1.93
N VAL A 154 2.59 8.86 2.77
CA VAL A 154 3.68 9.73 2.32
C VAL A 154 4.72 8.94 1.53
N PHE A 155 5.16 7.79 2.05
CA PHE A 155 6.14 6.95 1.36
C PHE A 155 5.55 6.28 0.12
N PHE A 156 4.27 5.90 0.16
CA PHE A 156 3.54 5.41 -1.00
C PHE A 156 3.50 6.47 -2.10
N GLY A 157 3.23 7.73 -1.75
CA GLY A 157 3.26 8.84 -2.69
C GLY A 157 4.62 9.04 -3.36
N LEU A 158 5.72 8.97 -2.58
CA LEU A 158 7.07 9.00 -3.14
C LEU A 158 7.32 7.84 -4.10
N TRP A 159 6.85 6.65 -3.74
CA TRP A 159 6.94 5.46 -4.58
C TRP A 159 6.14 5.61 -5.89
N CYS A 160 4.93 6.16 -5.83
CA CYS A 160 4.10 6.49 -7.00
C CYS A 160 4.79 7.50 -7.92
N VAL A 161 5.44 8.54 -7.38
CA VAL A 161 6.20 9.51 -8.19
C VAL A 161 7.37 8.84 -8.92
N LEU A 162 8.16 8.02 -8.22
CA LEU A 162 9.29 7.30 -8.81
C LEU A 162 8.85 6.33 -9.90
N THR A 163 7.82 5.54 -9.61
CA THR A 163 7.27 4.55 -10.53
C THR A 163 6.56 5.22 -11.71
N GLY A 164 5.84 6.30 -11.47
CA GLY A 164 5.19 7.11 -12.50
C GLY A 164 6.19 7.68 -13.49
N TYR A 165 7.34 8.16 -12.99
CA TYR A 165 8.44 8.59 -13.84
C TYR A 165 9.03 7.42 -14.67
N LEU A 166 9.22 6.24 -14.07
CA LEU A 166 9.69 5.05 -14.80
C LEU A 166 8.71 4.63 -15.90
N ILE A 167 7.39 4.69 -15.64
CA ILE A 167 6.35 4.45 -16.65
C ILE A 167 6.44 5.50 -17.77
N PHE A 168 6.56 6.78 -17.42
CA PHE A 168 6.67 7.87 -18.39
C PHE A 168 7.90 7.71 -19.32
N ARG A 169 9.01 7.20 -18.78
CA ARG A 169 10.25 6.94 -19.53
C ARG A 169 10.27 5.60 -20.26
N SER A 170 9.31 4.72 -20.00
CA SER A 170 9.21 3.43 -20.67
C SER A 170 8.72 3.58 -22.12
N SER A 171 9.16 2.68 -23.01
CA SER A 171 8.63 2.58 -24.38
C SER A 171 7.41 1.65 -24.48
N PHE A 172 7.18 0.85 -23.44
CA PHE A 172 6.28 -0.30 -23.44
C PHE A 172 4.96 -0.13 -22.67
N LEU A 173 4.76 1.02 -21.99
CA LEU A 173 3.51 1.44 -21.36
C LEU A 173 3.05 2.81 -21.88
N PRO A 174 1.74 3.14 -21.80
CA PRO A 174 1.25 4.47 -22.07
C PRO A 174 1.82 5.49 -21.07
N ARG A 175 2.50 6.52 -21.59
CA ARG A 175 3.12 7.56 -20.76
C ARG A 175 2.12 8.33 -19.90
N ILE A 176 0.87 8.44 -20.34
CA ILE A 176 -0.20 9.11 -19.60
C ILE A 176 -0.44 8.44 -18.23
N LEU A 177 -0.35 7.11 -18.14
CA LEU A 177 -0.50 6.39 -16.86
C LEU A 177 0.62 6.79 -15.89
N GLY A 178 1.83 7.00 -16.38
CA GLY A 178 2.96 7.45 -15.56
C GLY A 178 2.79 8.88 -15.04
N VAL A 179 2.24 9.78 -15.85
CA VAL A 179 1.94 11.15 -15.43
C VAL A 179 0.84 11.17 -14.38
N LEU A 180 -0.25 10.42 -14.60
CA LEU A 180 -1.36 10.32 -13.64
C LEU A 180 -0.87 9.75 -12.31
N LEU A 181 -0.07 8.66 -12.33
CA LEU A 181 0.50 8.08 -11.12
C LEU A 181 1.44 9.04 -10.38
N ALA A 182 2.21 9.87 -11.10
CA ALA A 182 3.04 10.87 -10.45
C ALA A 182 2.21 11.99 -9.79
N ILE A 183 1.11 12.42 -10.42
CA ILE A 183 0.18 13.41 -9.84
C ILE A 183 -0.49 12.85 -8.59
N ASP A 184 -0.96 11.61 -8.66
CA ASP A 184 -1.49 10.88 -7.51
C ASP A 184 -0.48 10.82 -6.35
N GLY A 185 0.76 10.41 -6.66
CA GLY A 185 1.82 10.33 -5.65
C GLY A 185 2.12 11.67 -4.98
N LEU A 186 2.07 12.78 -5.72
CA LEU A 186 2.20 14.13 -5.13
C LEU A 186 1.03 14.46 -4.18
N GLY A 187 -0.17 13.97 -4.48
CA GLY A 187 -1.33 14.05 -3.58
C GLY A 187 -1.06 13.36 -2.26
N TRP A 188 -0.60 12.10 -2.28
CA TRP A 188 -0.29 11.34 -1.07
C TRP A 188 0.86 11.93 -0.23
N VAL A 189 1.87 12.53 -0.86
CA VAL A 189 2.96 13.23 -0.14
C VAL A 189 2.44 14.37 0.76
N THR A 190 1.27 14.94 0.47
CA THR A 190 0.70 16.00 1.31
C THR A 190 0.37 15.55 2.74
N TYR A 191 0.28 14.25 3.01
CA TYR A 191 0.09 13.69 4.35
C TYR A 191 1.25 13.96 5.32
N MET A 192 2.39 14.48 4.82
CA MET A 192 3.43 15.09 5.68
C MET A 192 2.88 16.27 6.51
N VAL A 193 1.81 16.91 6.03
CA VAL A 193 1.09 18.00 6.70
C VAL A 193 -0.40 17.59 6.78
N PRO A 194 -0.82 16.80 7.78
CA PRO A 194 -2.16 16.21 7.82
C PRO A 194 -3.34 17.20 7.66
N PRO A 195 -3.30 18.44 8.20
CA PRO A 195 -4.34 19.42 7.94
C PRO A 195 -4.50 19.79 6.47
N LEU A 196 -3.39 19.85 5.71
CA LEU A 196 -3.40 20.12 4.28
C LEU A 196 -4.00 18.93 3.51
N ALA A 197 -3.55 17.71 3.81
CA ALA A 197 -4.06 16.49 3.19
C ALA A 197 -5.57 16.33 3.42
N THR A 198 -6.05 16.61 4.63
CA THR A 198 -7.49 16.55 4.97
C THR A 198 -8.30 17.54 4.14
N HIS A 199 -7.78 18.76 3.93
CA HIS A 199 -8.45 19.77 3.11
C HIS A 199 -8.47 19.40 1.62
N LEU A 200 -7.38 18.78 1.13
CA LEU A 200 -7.23 18.38 -0.27
C LEU A 200 -7.78 16.98 -0.58
N PHE A 201 -8.27 16.25 0.43
CA PHE A 201 -8.68 14.85 0.29
C PHE A 201 -9.59 14.56 -0.91
N PRO A 202 -10.63 15.37 -1.23
CA PRO A 202 -11.47 15.11 -2.40
C PRO A 202 -10.69 15.12 -3.72
N PHE A 203 -9.70 15.99 -3.84
CA PHE A 203 -8.84 16.08 -5.02
C PHE A 203 -7.82 14.95 -5.08
N ILE A 204 -7.25 14.57 -3.92
CA ILE A 204 -6.33 13.43 -3.79
C ILE A 204 -7.06 12.14 -4.18
N ALA A 205 -8.25 11.90 -3.63
CA ALA A 205 -9.06 10.73 -3.94
C ALA A 205 -9.43 10.67 -5.44
N ALA A 206 -9.76 11.80 -6.05
CA ALA A 206 -10.03 11.86 -7.49
C ALA A 206 -8.78 11.57 -8.33
N ALA A 207 -7.62 12.12 -7.94
CA ALA A 207 -6.35 11.86 -8.61
C ALA A 207 -5.95 10.39 -8.52
N SER A 208 -6.03 9.80 -7.32
CA SER A 208 -5.77 8.37 -7.08
C SER A 208 -6.68 7.48 -7.91
N ALA A 209 -8.00 7.74 -7.90
CA ALA A 209 -8.94 6.96 -8.71
C ALA A 209 -8.64 7.07 -10.22
N LEU A 210 -8.23 8.24 -10.71
CA LEU A 210 -7.87 8.46 -12.12
C LEU A 210 -6.50 7.90 -12.50
N ALA A 211 -5.62 7.63 -11.53
CA ALA A 211 -4.29 7.10 -11.76
C ALA A 211 -4.22 5.59 -11.58
N GLU A 212 -4.63 5.10 -10.41
CA GLU A 212 -4.46 3.73 -9.98
C GLU A 212 -5.44 2.80 -10.72
N ILE A 213 -6.72 3.14 -10.80
CA ILE A 213 -7.72 2.28 -11.47
C ILE A 213 -7.35 2.04 -12.94
N PRO A 214 -7.01 3.07 -13.75
CA PRO A 214 -6.60 2.84 -15.13
C PRO A 214 -5.28 2.07 -15.25
N LEU A 215 -4.29 2.34 -14.39
CA LEU A 215 -3.02 1.61 -14.40
C LEU A 215 -3.24 0.12 -14.10
N GLN A 216 -3.96 -0.17 -13.02
CA GLN A 216 -4.30 -1.52 -12.58
C GLN A 216 -5.06 -2.28 -13.67
N LEU A 217 -6.12 -1.69 -14.23
CA LEU A 217 -6.89 -2.30 -15.33
C LEU A 217 -6.02 -2.52 -16.57
N TRP A 218 -5.17 -1.56 -16.92
CA TRP A 218 -4.25 -1.68 -18.04
C TRP A 218 -3.28 -2.84 -17.85
N LEU A 219 -2.66 -2.95 -16.68
CA LEU A 219 -1.71 -4.01 -16.37
C LEU A 219 -2.36 -5.39 -16.42
N VAL A 220 -3.54 -5.56 -15.82
CA VAL A 220 -4.27 -6.84 -15.80
C VAL A 220 -4.74 -7.24 -17.20
N VAL A 221 -5.33 -6.32 -17.97
CA VAL A 221 -5.94 -6.63 -19.27
C VAL A 221 -4.88 -6.64 -20.38
N MET A 222 -4.15 -5.55 -20.53
CA MET A 222 -3.22 -5.33 -21.64
C MET A 222 -1.82 -5.87 -21.32
N GLY A 223 -1.32 -5.60 -20.11
CA GLY A 223 0.06 -5.82 -19.70
C GLY A 223 0.99 -4.77 -20.32
N VAL A 224 2.13 -5.22 -20.85
CA VAL A 224 3.10 -4.36 -21.55
C VAL A 224 3.33 -4.82 -22.98
N ASN A 225 3.84 -3.92 -23.83
CA ASN A 225 4.35 -4.29 -25.15
C ASN A 225 5.69 -5.03 -24.99
N ALA A 226 5.66 -6.36 -25.13
CA ALA A 226 6.82 -7.23 -24.92
C ALA A 226 7.99 -6.91 -25.87
N GLN A 227 7.70 -6.67 -27.16
CA GLN A 227 8.73 -6.35 -28.15
C GLN A 227 9.48 -5.05 -27.77
N ARG A 228 8.74 -3.98 -27.45
CA ARG A 228 9.36 -2.71 -27.04
C ARG A 228 10.13 -2.82 -25.72
N TRP A 229 9.68 -3.71 -24.84
CA TRP A 229 10.39 -4.02 -23.60
C TRP A 229 11.73 -4.71 -23.88
N GLU A 230 11.74 -5.71 -24.77
CA GLU A 230 12.96 -6.42 -25.19
C GLU A 230 13.94 -5.51 -25.93
N GLU A 231 13.44 -4.64 -26.81
CA GLU A 231 14.25 -3.60 -27.48
C GLU A 231 14.93 -2.69 -26.44
N GLN A 232 14.17 -2.22 -25.44
CA GLN A 232 14.70 -1.36 -24.38
C GLN A 232 15.68 -2.12 -23.45
N ALA A 233 15.41 -3.38 -23.12
CA ALA A 233 16.30 -4.23 -22.33
C ALA A 233 17.63 -4.50 -23.04
N SER A 234 17.58 -4.79 -24.34
CA SER A 234 18.75 -4.99 -25.19
C SER A 234 19.61 -3.72 -25.26
N ALA A 235 18.97 -2.56 -25.47
CA ALA A 235 19.65 -1.26 -25.49
C ALA A 235 20.32 -0.92 -24.15
N ALA A 236 19.73 -1.36 -23.03
CA ALA A 236 20.27 -1.18 -21.69
C ALA A 236 21.37 -2.20 -21.31
N GLY A 237 21.73 -3.12 -22.22
CA GLY A 237 22.73 -4.16 -21.97
C GLY A 237 22.29 -5.21 -20.94
N ILE A 238 20.98 -5.32 -20.68
CA ILE A 238 20.42 -6.33 -19.78
C ILE A 238 20.21 -7.60 -20.60
N ARG A 239 21.09 -8.58 -20.43
CA ARG A 239 20.85 -9.93 -20.97
C ARG A 239 19.67 -10.56 -20.21
N THR A 240 18.62 -10.89 -20.95
CA THR A 240 17.47 -11.70 -20.53
C THR A 240 17.91 -13.09 -20.14
#